data_AF-A0A9W7E9Q0-F1
#
_entry.id   AF-A0A9W7E9Q0-F1
#
_cell.length_a   1.000
_cell.length_b   1.000
_cell.length_c   1.000
_cell.angle_alpha   90.00
_cell.angle_beta   90.00
_cell.angle_gamma   90.00
#
_symmetry.space_group_name_H-M   'P 1'
#
loop_
_entity.id
_entity.type
_entity.pdbx_description
1 polymer ?
#
loop_
_entity_poly.entity_id
_entity_poly.type
_entity_poly.pdbx_seq_one_letter_code
_entity_poly.pdbx_strand_id
1 'polypeptide(L)'
;MNSLLPLATISLLGSLLGLTSSTTLDPAKFHCVSYDEASQTGVFRSNMPISTNASNVASPSSYAYDEIKEYAARAGKDECGTDTFESGEVEPYVLEMSLSNSLDDKNGLLASRAFWSEVENFGRGRLAEWPIGVSGIVPPSVVAKSEWEEVVNKMWEVDQLPQRVDKINEIRKLGFKGIFPDAAERPLILLLHCNAGCDRTGEMIGAYRYSTTDLTAKEMYQLDVKECGRPPNYYSTHALEWYCIYEYYNSNKGELADCTSFAKCKPFGDCEPE
;
A
#
# COMPACT_ATOMS: atom_id res chain seq x y z
N MET A 1 56.31 -8.63 26.21
CA MET A 1 56.08 -8.42 24.76
C MET A 1 54.58 -8.53 24.56
N ASN A 2 53.87 -7.41 24.64
CA ASN A 2 52.41 -7.37 24.53
C ASN A 2 52.02 -7.08 23.08
N SER A 3 51.28 -8.00 22.48
CA SER A 3 50.71 -7.89 21.15
C SER A 3 49.55 -6.90 21.17
N LEU A 4 49.66 -5.82 20.40
CA LEU A 4 48.59 -4.86 20.13
C LEU A 4 47.79 -5.37 18.91
N LEU A 5 46.51 -5.68 19.12
CA LEU A 5 45.55 -5.90 18.03
C LEU A 5 45.23 -4.57 17.34
N PRO A 6 45.06 -4.54 16.01
CA PRO A 6 44.57 -3.36 15.31
C PRO A 6 43.04 -3.26 15.47
N LEU A 7 42.57 -2.08 15.90
CA LEU A 7 41.16 -1.71 15.80
C LEU A 7 40.78 -1.58 14.32
N ALA A 8 39.82 -2.39 13.88
CA ALA A 8 39.13 -2.18 12.61
C ALA A 8 38.20 -0.96 12.75
N THR A 9 38.54 0.13 12.06
CA THR A 9 37.66 1.28 11.87
C THR A 9 36.50 0.89 10.97
N ILE A 10 35.31 0.72 11.56
CA ILE A 10 34.04 0.66 10.84
C ILE A 10 33.82 2.04 10.22
N SER A 11 34.05 2.15 8.91
CA SER A 11 33.63 3.33 8.15
C SER A 11 32.11 3.33 8.06
N LEU A 12 31.49 4.25 8.80
CA LEU A 12 30.10 4.65 8.58
C LEU A 12 30.04 5.22 7.16
N LEU A 13 29.53 4.45 6.19
CA LEU A 13 29.15 5.00 4.90
C LEU A 13 28.06 6.04 5.16
N GLY A 14 28.41 7.30 4.90
CA GLY A 14 27.43 8.39 4.85
C GLY A 14 26.44 8.09 3.75
N SER A 15 25.22 7.73 4.13
CA SER A 15 24.06 7.74 3.24
C SER A 15 23.94 9.16 2.69
N LEU A 16 24.17 9.33 1.39
CA LEU A 16 23.76 10.54 0.69
C LEU A 16 22.28 10.75 1.00
N LEU A 17 21.97 11.83 1.72
CA LEU A 17 20.63 12.37 1.85
C LEU A 17 20.20 12.86 0.46
N GLY A 18 19.72 11.94 -0.36
CA GLY A 18 18.94 12.29 -1.54
C GLY A 18 17.71 13.03 -1.04
N LEU A 19 17.58 14.30 -1.42
CA LEU A 19 16.32 15.02 -1.36
C LEU A 19 15.35 14.24 -2.26
N THR A 20 14.59 13.32 -1.67
CA THR A 20 13.51 12.65 -2.38
C THR A 20 12.47 13.71 -2.67
N SER A 21 12.34 14.11 -3.94
CA SER A 21 11.22 14.95 -4.35
C SER A 21 9.96 14.13 -4.07
N SER A 22 9.11 14.62 -3.17
CA SER A 22 7.78 14.04 -2.99
C SER A 22 7.06 14.11 -4.32
N THR A 23 6.57 12.97 -4.81
CA THR A 23 5.80 12.95 -6.05
C THR A 23 4.42 13.51 -5.78
N THR A 24 3.97 14.45 -6.61
CA THR A 24 2.58 14.92 -6.60
C THR A 24 1.63 13.77 -6.94
N LEU A 25 0.39 13.86 -6.46
CA LEU A 25 -0.67 12.90 -6.73
C LEU A 25 -0.83 12.71 -8.24
N ASP A 26 -0.73 11.47 -8.70
CA ASP A 26 -0.72 11.09 -10.11
C ASP A 26 -2.06 10.42 -10.46
N PRO A 27 -2.90 11.03 -11.31
CA PRO A 27 -4.17 10.43 -11.70
C PRO A 27 -4.02 9.08 -12.39
N ALA A 28 -2.87 8.81 -13.03
CA ALA A 28 -2.61 7.54 -13.71
C ALA A 28 -2.31 6.38 -12.75
N LYS A 29 -2.13 6.67 -11.45
CA LYS A 29 -1.91 5.66 -10.40
C LYS A 29 -3.09 5.54 -9.44
N PHE A 30 -4.10 6.38 -9.61
CA PHE A 30 -5.29 6.39 -8.78
C PHE A 30 -6.34 5.46 -9.35
N HIS A 31 -6.50 4.29 -8.75
CA HIS A 31 -7.40 3.24 -9.26
C HIS A 31 -8.37 2.77 -8.20
N CYS A 32 -9.59 2.42 -8.62
CA CYS A 32 -10.56 1.74 -7.79
C CYS A 32 -10.25 0.24 -7.81
N VAL A 33 -9.87 -0.30 -6.65
CA VAL A 33 -9.45 -1.68 -6.48
C VAL A 33 -10.64 -2.58 -6.23
N SER A 34 -11.60 -2.11 -5.43
CA SER A 34 -12.86 -2.80 -5.17
C SER A 34 -13.89 -1.81 -4.63
N TYR A 35 -15.17 -2.19 -4.76
CA TYR A 35 -16.29 -1.44 -4.21
C TYR A 35 -17.26 -2.39 -3.52
N ASP A 36 -17.82 -1.96 -2.39
CA ASP A 36 -18.92 -2.63 -1.70
C ASP A 36 -20.15 -1.73 -1.73
N GLU A 37 -21.19 -2.17 -2.45
CA GLU A 37 -22.41 -1.39 -2.66
C GLU A 37 -23.23 -1.23 -1.37
N ALA A 38 -23.24 -2.25 -0.52
CA ALA A 38 -24.05 -2.25 0.70
C ALA A 38 -23.51 -1.25 1.73
N SER A 39 -22.19 -1.14 1.84
CA SER A 39 -21.52 -0.23 2.77
C SER A 39 -21.10 1.10 2.12
N GLN A 40 -21.32 1.26 0.81
CA GLN A 40 -20.85 2.39 0.00
C GLN A 40 -19.35 2.68 0.17
N THR A 41 -18.54 1.62 0.25
CA THR A 41 -17.11 1.74 0.52
C THR A 41 -16.26 1.31 -0.66
N GLY A 42 -15.37 2.20 -1.09
CA GLY A 42 -14.40 1.95 -2.15
C GLY A 42 -13.00 1.77 -1.57
N VAL A 43 -12.29 0.76 -2.04
CA VAL A 43 -10.84 0.60 -1.83
C VAL A 43 -10.13 1.19 -3.02
N PHE A 44 -9.26 2.16 -2.76
CA PHE A 44 -8.50 2.87 -3.78
C PHE A 44 -7.01 2.71 -3.53
N ARG A 45 -6.25 2.63 -4.61
CA ARG A 45 -4.78 2.72 -4.57
C ARG A 45 -4.33 4.05 -5.15
N SER A 46 -3.18 4.54 -4.70
CA SER A 46 -2.54 5.73 -5.26
C SER A 46 -1.05 5.81 -4.91
N ASN A 47 -0.35 6.80 -5.50
CA ASN A 47 0.85 7.39 -4.94
C ASN A 47 0.52 8.47 -3.89
N MET A 48 1.55 9.13 -3.34
CA MET A 48 1.41 10.10 -2.25
C MET A 48 0.39 11.21 -2.58
N PRO A 49 -0.56 11.51 -1.68
CA PRO A 49 -1.60 12.52 -1.89
C PRO A 49 -1.09 13.96 -1.69
N ILE A 50 -0.08 14.36 -2.47
CA ILE A 50 0.42 15.74 -2.49
C ILE A 50 -0.16 16.49 -3.68
N SER A 51 -0.74 17.67 -3.42
CA SER A 51 -1.36 18.48 -4.46
C SER A 51 -0.33 18.86 -5.52
N THR A 52 -0.75 18.86 -6.78
CA THR A 52 0.07 19.32 -7.91
C THR A 52 0.45 20.80 -7.79
N ASN A 53 -0.29 21.56 -6.99
CA ASN A 53 -0.08 22.99 -6.74
C ASN A 53 0.75 23.27 -5.47
N ALA A 54 1.26 22.23 -4.81
CA ALA A 54 2.00 22.37 -3.55
C ALA A 54 3.30 23.17 -3.74
N SER A 55 3.35 24.39 -3.19
CA SER A 55 4.57 25.20 -3.15
C SER A 55 5.46 24.88 -1.95
N ASN A 56 4.94 24.21 -0.92
CA ASN A 56 5.67 23.76 0.27
C ASN A 56 5.11 22.42 0.76
N VAL A 57 5.77 21.32 0.42
CA VAL A 57 5.28 19.94 0.66
C VAL A 57 4.95 19.67 2.13
N ALA A 58 5.57 20.34 3.10
CA ALA A 58 5.30 20.09 4.54
C ALA A 58 4.13 20.90 5.13
N SER A 59 3.33 21.58 4.30
CA SER A 59 2.17 22.39 4.71
C SER A 59 0.86 21.58 4.63
N PRO A 60 -0.13 21.81 5.52
CA PRO A 60 -1.49 21.26 5.36
C PRO A 60 -2.09 21.55 3.97
N SER A 61 -1.80 22.72 3.41
CA SER A 61 -2.29 23.14 2.08
C SER A 61 -1.74 22.30 0.92
N SER A 62 -0.74 21.47 1.18
CA SER A 62 -0.12 20.61 0.17
C SER A 62 -0.76 19.23 0.11
N TYR A 63 -1.70 18.92 1.00
CA TYR A 63 -2.47 17.69 0.93
C TYR A 63 -3.58 17.77 -0.13
N ALA A 64 -3.67 16.75 -0.99
CA ALA A 64 -4.51 16.74 -2.19
C ALA A 64 -5.97 16.28 -1.93
N TYR A 65 -6.64 16.80 -0.90
CA TYR A 65 -7.95 16.29 -0.48
C TYR A 65 -9.03 16.38 -1.57
N ASP A 66 -9.10 17.52 -2.26
CA ASP A 66 -10.11 17.71 -3.31
C ASP A 66 -9.78 16.88 -4.55
N GLU A 67 -8.49 16.76 -4.93
CA GLU A 67 -8.07 15.88 -6.01
C GLU A 67 -8.34 14.39 -5.69
N ILE A 68 -8.19 13.94 -4.44
CA ILE A 68 -8.56 12.57 -4.02
C ILE A 68 -10.04 12.32 -4.30
N LYS A 69 -10.93 13.24 -3.91
CA LYS A 69 -12.37 13.07 -4.12
C LYS A 69 -12.70 13.05 -5.61
N GLU A 70 -12.11 13.95 -6.39
CA GLU A 70 -12.29 13.97 -7.85
C GLU A 70 -11.81 12.66 -8.49
N TYR A 71 -10.65 12.15 -8.09
CA TYR A 71 -10.08 10.94 -8.66
C TYR A 71 -10.83 9.70 -8.20
N ALA A 72 -11.36 9.68 -6.98
CA ALA A 72 -12.24 8.61 -6.49
C ALA A 72 -13.59 8.59 -7.21
N ALA A 73 -14.18 9.74 -7.52
CA ALA A 73 -15.37 9.84 -8.35
C ALA A 73 -15.14 9.22 -9.74
N ARG A 74 -14.06 9.64 -10.41
CA ARG A 74 -13.69 9.13 -11.74
C ARG A 74 -13.39 7.63 -11.71
N ALA A 75 -12.46 7.19 -10.86
CA ALA A 75 -12.06 5.79 -10.79
C ALA A 75 -13.21 4.88 -10.31
N GLY A 76 -14.03 5.36 -9.36
CA GLY A 76 -15.25 4.67 -8.93
C GLY A 76 -16.19 4.39 -10.09
N LYS A 77 -16.42 5.39 -10.95
CA LYS A 77 -17.26 5.26 -12.14
C LYS A 77 -16.62 4.36 -13.20
N ASP A 78 -15.39 4.65 -13.58
CA ASP A 78 -14.71 4.05 -14.73
C ASP A 78 -14.27 2.60 -14.48
N GLU A 79 -13.91 2.26 -13.24
CA GLU A 79 -13.29 0.97 -12.91
C GLU A 79 -14.15 0.10 -11.99
N CYS A 80 -14.94 0.72 -11.11
CA CYS A 80 -15.83 0.01 -10.18
C CYS A 80 -17.32 0.12 -10.56
N GLY A 81 -17.68 0.87 -11.61
CA GLY A 81 -19.06 1.00 -12.08
C GLY A 81 -20.00 1.70 -11.10
N THR A 82 -19.50 2.61 -10.27
CA THR A 82 -20.29 3.31 -9.25
C THR A 82 -20.17 4.82 -9.33
N ASP A 83 -21.30 5.53 -9.19
CA ASP A 83 -21.37 6.99 -9.08
C ASP A 83 -21.37 7.47 -7.61
N THR A 84 -21.20 6.55 -6.64
CA THR A 84 -21.29 6.83 -5.20
C THR A 84 -20.36 7.95 -4.71
N PHE A 85 -19.22 8.15 -5.37
CA PHE A 85 -18.22 9.15 -4.99
C PHE A 85 -18.31 10.44 -5.82
N GLU A 86 -19.24 10.53 -6.78
CA GLU A 86 -19.52 11.80 -7.46
C GLU A 86 -20.00 12.84 -6.43
N SER A 87 -19.83 14.13 -6.74
CA SER A 87 -20.16 15.24 -5.84
C SER A 87 -21.67 15.29 -5.53
N GLY A 88 -22.11 14.46 -4.59
CA GLY A 88 -23.48 14.37 -4.09
C GLY A 88 -23.70 15.26 -2.86
N GLU A 89 -24.91 15.19 -2.32
CA GLU A 89 -25.30 15.93 -1.10
C GLU A 89 -24.52 15.52 0.15
N VAL A 90 -23.93 14.30 0.14
CA VAL A 90 -23.16 13.74 1.24
C VAL A 90 -21.71 13.61 0.83
N GLU A 91 -20.83 14.41 1.46
CA GLU A 91 -19.39 14.33 1.22
C GLU A 91 -18.85 12.96 1.69
N PRO A 92 -18.02 12.25 0.90
CA PRO A 92 -17.38 11.01 1.35
C PRO A 92 -16.44 11.25 2.53
N TYR A 93 -16.26 10.24 3.38
CA TYR A 93 -15.22 10.22 4.40
C TYR A 93 -13.97 9.54 3.84
N VAL A 94 -12.78 10.13 4.04
CA VAL A 94 -11.51 9.57 3.56
C VAL A 94 -10.74 8.94 4.71
N LEU A 95 -10.52 7.62 4.64
CA LEU A 95 -9.55 6.93 5.48
C LEU A 95 -8.28 6.70 4.66
N GLU A 96 -7.30 7.58 4.85
CA GLU A 96 -5.97 7.43 4.25
C GLU A 96 -5.16 6.38 5.02
N MET A 97 -4.60 5.42 4.29
CA MET A 97 -3.75 4.36 4.81
C MET A 97 -2.36 4.51 4.20
N SER A 98 -1.48 5.22 4.91
CA SER A 98 -0.11 5.41 4.48
C SER A 98 0.74 4.21 4.84
N LEU A 99 1.32 3.59 3.81
CA LEU A 99 2.25 2.47 3.91
C LEU A 99 3.71 2.94 4.00
N SER A 100 3.94 4.25 3.94
CA SER A 100 5.27 4.85 4.03
C SER A 100 5.72 4.96 5.48
N ASN A 101 7.01 4.78 5.72
CA ASN A 101 7.62 5.16 6.99
C ASN A 101 8.19 6.59 6.91
N SER A 102 8.47 7.20 8.06
CA SER A 102 9.01 8.56 8.15
C SER A 102 10.45 8.71 7.66
N LEU A 103 11.17 7.60 7.43
CA LEU A 103 12.54 7.60 6.90
C LEU A 103 12.55 7.77 5.38
N ASP A 104 11.60 7.16 4.68
CA ASP A 104 11.56 7.12 3.22
C ASP A 104 10.83 8.32 2.59
N ASP A 105 9.84 8.87 3.29
CA ASP A 105 9.08 10.04 2.81
C ASP A 105 8.64 10.96 3.94
N LYS A 106 9.63 11.68 4.48
CA LYS A 106 9.38 12.64 5.54
C LYS A 106 8.43 13.75 5.09
N ASN A 107 8.56 14.27 3.88
CA ASN A 107 7.83 15.48 3.47
C ASN A 107 6.38 15.17 3.10
N GLY A 108 6.13 14.11 2.33
CA GLY A 108 4.77 13.72 1.96
C GLY A 108 3.93 13.35 3.17
N LEU A 109 4.50 12.51 4.06
CA LEU A 109 3.81 12.09 5.28
C LEU A 109 3.59 13.24 6.27
N LEU A 110 4.48 14.24 6.30
CA LEU A 110 4.25 15.45 7.10
C LEU A 110 3.06 16.26 6.58
N ALA A 111 2.86 16.33 5.26
CA ALA A 111 1.69 17.00 4.69
C ALA A 111 0.37 16.35 5.15
N SER A 112 0.27 15.02 5.02
CA SER A 112 -0.90 14.27 5.47
C SER A 112 -1.12 14.46 6.97
N ARG A 113 -0.08 14.29 7.80
CA ARG A 113 -0.18 14.51 9.25
C ARG A 113 -0.64 15.92 9.59
N ALA A 114 -0.10 16.93 8.90
CA ALA A 114 -0.47 18.32 9.14
C ALA A 114 -1.94 18.55 8.77
N PHE A 115 -2.38 18.13 7.58
CA PHE A 115 -3.78 18.26 7.14
C PHE A 115 -4.76 17.57 8.10
N TRP A 116 -4.49 16.32 8.48
CA TRP A 116 -5.39 15.56 9.35
C TRP A 116 -5.33 15.97 10.83
N SER A 117 -4.35 16.80 11.22
CA SER A 117 -4.28 17.36 12.58
C SER A 117 -5.15 18.60 12.77
N GLU A 118 -5.59 19.24 11.68
CA GLU A 118 -6.45 20.42 11.74
C GLU A 118 -7.89 20.03 12.12
N VAL A 119 -8.47 20.76 13.07
CA VAL A 119 -9.78 20.43 13.65
C VAL A 119 -10.89 20.50 12.59
N GLU A 120 -10.80 21.42 11.63
CA GLU A 120 -11.75 21.53 10.52
C GLU A 120 -11.80 20.28 9.63
N ASN A 121 -10.76 19.44 9.65
CA ASN A 121 -10.67 18.25 8.81
C ASN A 121 -11.12 16.96 9.52
N PHE A 122 -11.40 16.99 10.82
CA PHE A 122 -11.82 15.79 11.57
C PHE A 122 -13.11 15.16 11.02
N GLY A 123 -14.00 15.98 10.47
CA GLY A 123 -15.24 15.50 9.83
C GLY A 123 -15.04 14.96 8.41
N ARG A 124 -13.86 15.13 7.81
CA ARG A 124 -13.57 14.77 6.42
C ARG A 124 -12.87 13.43 6.27
N GLY A 125 -12.10 13.04 7.28
CA GLY A 125 -11.27 11.85 7.19
C GLY A 125 -10.33 11.68 8.35
N ARG A 126 -9.39 10.74 8.20
CA ARG A 126 -8.25 10.55 9.09
C ARG A 126 -7.13 9.78 8.40
N LEU A 127 -5.93 9.92 8.95
CA LEU A 127 -4.74 9.13 8.60
C LEU A 127 -4.61 7.89 9.50
N ALA A 128 -4.37 6.74 8.88
CA ALA A 128 -3.84 5.53 9.49
C ALA A 128 -2.44 5.27 8.93
N GLU A 129 -1.43 5.26 9.81
CA GLU A 129 -0.04 4.99 9.41
C GLU A 129 0.29 3.52 9.63
N TRP A 130 0.36 2.76 8.54
CA TRP A 130 0.64 1.33 8.51
C TRP A 130 1.92 1.06 7.70
N PRO A 131 3.10 1.51 8.19
CA PRO A 131 4.34 1.32 7.45
C PRO A 131 4.59 -0.17 7.20
N ILE A 132 5.06 -0.48 5.99
CA ILE A 132 5.50 -1.82 5.59
C ILE A 132 7.01 -1.78 5.40
N GLY A 133 7.71 -2.69 6.08
CA GLY A 133 9.16 -2.87 6.02
C GLY A 133 9.58 -3.78 4.89
N VAL A 134 9.95 -3.20 3.75
CA VAL A 134 10.43 -3.98 2.60
C VAL A 134 11.88 -4.49 2.75
N SER A 135 12.52 -4.36 3.90
CA SER A 135 13.91 -4.79 4.08
C SER A 135 14.01 -6.20 4.64
N GLY A 136 14.80 -7.07 3.98
CA GLY A 136 15.14 -8.40 4.49
C GLY A 136 14.26 -9.54 4.00
N ILE A 137 13.28 -9.26 3.13
CA ILE A 137 12.53 -10.30 2.43
C ILE A 137 13.43 -10.94 1.37
N VAL A 138 13.58 -12.26 1.44
CA VAL A 138 14.33 -13.08 0.49
C VAL A 138 13.36 -13.88 -0.40
N PRO A 139 13.75 -14.35 -1.59
CA PRO A 139 12.86 -15.12 -2.45
C PRO A 139 12.53 -16.46 -1.80
N PRO A 140 11.31 -17.03 -1.97
CA PRO A 140 11.03 -18.39 -1.53
C PRO A 140 11.98 -19.43 -2.13
N SER A 141 12.56 -19.16 -3.31
CA SER A 141 13.52 -20.05 -3.98
C SER A 141 14.83 -20.25 -3.22
N VAL A 142 15.17 -19.40 -2.26
CA VAL A 142 16.37 -19.58 -1.42
C VAL A 142 16.09 -20.33 -0.12
N VAL A 143 14.82 -20.62 0.17
CA VAL A 143 14.35 -21.37 1.34
C VAL A 143 13.90 -22.76 0.89
N ALA A 144 14.24 -23.81 1.63
CA ALA A 144 13.78 -25.14 1.26
C ALA A 144 12.25 -25.21 1.33
N LYS A 145 11.60 -25.82 0.34
CA LYS A 145 10.12 -25.90 0.28
C LYS A 145 9.48 -26.52 1.53
N SER A 146 10.19 -27.42 2.21
CA SER A 146 9.77 -28.02 3.48
C SER A 146 9.69 -27.04 4.66
N GLU A 147 10.32 -25.87 4.54
CA GLU A 147 10.39 -24.83 5.58
C GLU A 147 9.41 -23.68 5.31
N TRP A 148 8.76 -23.65 4.14
CA TRP A 148 7.93 -22.52 3.71
C TRP A 148 6.77 -22.22 4.67
N GLU A 149 6.08 -23.25 5.17
CA GLU A 149 4.97 -23.07 6.11
C GLU A 149 5.42 -22.41 7.43
N GLU A 150 6.57 -22.81 7.95
CA GLU A 150 7.13 -22.21 9.17
C GLU A 150 7.54 -20.76 8.92
N VAL A 151 8.24 -20.49 7.82
CA VAL A 151 8.73 -19.15 7.47
C VAL A 151 7.55 -18.20 7.26
N VAL A 152 6.55 -18.61 6.48
CA VAL A 152 5.44 -17.72 6.11
C VAL A 152 4.56 -17.35 7.30
N ASN A 153 4.45 -18.24 8.30
CA ASN A 153 3.68 -17.96 9.51
C ASN A 153 4.41 -17.01 10.48
N LYS A 154 5.74 -16.86 10.36
CA LYS A 154 6.56 -15.98 11.21
C LYS A 154 6.91 -14.65 10.55
N MET A 155 7.05 -14.62 9.23
CA MET A 155 7.58 -13.43 8.53
C MET A 155 6.68 -12.18 8.68
N TRP A 156 5.39 -12.37 8.95
CA TRP A 156 4.43 -11.27 9.08
C TRP A 156 4.30 -10.71 10.50
N GLU A 157 5.11 -11.16 11.46
CA GLU A 157 5.03 -10.71 12.87
C GLU A 157 5.21 -9.19 13.03
N VAL A 158 6.02 -8.56 12.17
CA VAL A 158 6.30 -7.12 12.22
C VAL A 158 5.35 -6.33 11.32
N ASP A 159 5.28 -6.68 10.03
CA ASP A 159 4.51 -5.91 9.04
C ASP A 159 3.00 -6.19 9.09
N GLN A 160 2.59 -7.32 9.68
CA GLN A 160 1.20 -7.71 9.88
C GLN A 160 0.38 -7.70 8.58
N LEU A 161 1.01 -8.04 7.45
CA LEU A 161 0.39 -7.92 6.13
C LEU A 161 -0.95 -8.70 6.03
N PRO A 162 -1.05 -9.99 6.42
CA PRO A 162 -2.32 -10.70 6.43
C PRO A 162 -3.40 -10.04 7.29
N GLN A 163 -3.05 -9.64 8.52
CA GLN A 163 -4.01 -9.03 9.44
C GLN A 163 -4.50 -7.67 8.92
N ARG A 164 -3.62 -6.91 8.24
CA ARG A 164 -3.99 -5.64 7.61
C ARG A 164 -4.88 -5.85 6.40
N VAL A 165 -4.61 -6.87 5.56
CA VAL A 165 -5.49 -7.26 4.44
C VAL A 165 -6.89 -7.61 4.94
N ASP A 166 -6.97 -8.47 5.97
CA ASP A 166 -8.24 -8.82 6.62
C ASP A 166 -8.95 -7.57 7.14
N LYS A 167 -8.20 -6.68 7.80
CA LYS A 167 -8.79 -5.45 8.35
C LYS A 167 -9.31 -4.51 7.26
N ILE A 168 -8.63 -4.39 6.12
CA ILE A 168 -9.11 -3.60 4.98
C ILE A 168 -10.41 -4.20 4.44
N ASN A 169 -10.47 -5.52 4.26
CA ASN A 169 -11.68 -6.18 3.78
C ASN A 169 -12.84 -6.07 4.78
N GLU A 170 -12.56 -6.14 6.08
CA GLU A 170 -13.54 -5.91 7.14
C GLU A 170 -14.08 -4.48 7.10
N ILE A 171 -13.19 -3.46 7.05
CA ILE A 171 -13.60 -2.06 6.97
C ILE A 171 -14.41 -1.82 5.69
N ARG A 172 -13.99 -2.39 4.55
CA ARG A 172 -14.75 -2.31 3.29
C ARG A 172 -16.18 -2.81 3.45
N LYS A 173 -16.38 -3.93 4.15
CA LYS A 173 -17.72 -4.51 4.34
C LYS A 173 -18.56 -3.78 5.39
N LEU A 174 -17.94 -3.25 6.44
CA LEU A 174 -18.64 -2.53 7.51
C LEU A 174 -18.90 -1.05 7.17
N GLY A 175 -18.11 -0.49 6.26
CA GLY A 175 -18.16 0.90 5.82
C GLY A 175 -17.98 1.94 6.92
N PHE A 176 -18.53 3.12 6.69
CA PHE A 176 -18.41 4.25 7.61
C PHE A 176 -18.97 3.93 9.01
N LYS A 177 -20.06 3.17 9.08
CA LYS A 177 -20.67 2.69 10.33
C LYS A 177 -19.78 1.74 11.13
N GLY A 178 -18.90 0.99 10.47
CA GLY A 178 -17.89 0.19 11.16
C GLY A 178 -16.91 1.03 11.98
N ILE A 179 -16.72 2.29 11.60
CA ILE A 179 -15.84 3.24 12.29
C ILE A 179 -16.65 4.12 13.26
N PHE A 180 -17.85 4.53 12.84
CA PHE A 180 -18.73 5.44 13.58
C PHE A 180 -20.17 4.91 13.65
N PRO A 181 -20.47 3.97 14.57
CA PRO A 181 -21.77 3.29 14.61
C PRO A 181 -22.97 4.25 14.72
N ASP A 182 -22.81 5.33 15.48
CA ASP A 182 -23.87 6.29 15.79
C ASP A 182 -23.95 7.49 14.83
N ALA A 183 -23.02 7.63 13.87
CA ALA A 183 -22.98 8.76 12.94
C ALA A 183 -23.90 8.55 11.73
N ALA A 184 -24.31 9.61 11.01
CA ALA A 184 -25.06 9.45 9.76
C ALA A 184 -24.24 8.67 8.71
N GLU A 185 -24.91 7.86 7.88
CA GLU A 185 -24.25 7.08 6.82
C GLU A 185 -23.55 7.99 5.80
N ARG A 186 -22.37 7.61 5.34
CA ARG A 186 -21.58 8.34 4.34
C ARG A 186 -20.77 7.36 3.50
N PRO A 187 -20.57 7.63 2.20
CA PRO A 187 -19.60 6.89 1.42
C PRO A 187 -18.20 6.94 2.05
N LEU A 188 -17.47 5.83 1.96
CA LEU A 188 -16.12 5.71 2.53
C LEU A 188 -15.09 5.46 1.43
N ILE A 189 -14.07 6.30 1.37
CA ILE A 189 -12.89 6.15 0.52
C ILE A 189 -11.76 5.59 1.40
N LEU A 190 -11.37 4.33 1.15
CA LEU A 190 -10.18 3.72 1.74
C LEU A 190 -9.01 3.92 0.78
N LEU A 191 -8.15 4.91 1.04
CA LEU A 191 -7.05 5.27 0.15
C LEU A 191 -5.72 4.66 0.64
N LEU A 192 -5.20 3.67 -0.07
CA LEU A 192 -3.91 3.05 0.22
C LEU A 192 -2.81 3.62 -0.66
N HIS A 193 -1.71 4.05 -0.04
CA HIS A 193 -0.59 4.61 -0.79
C HIS A 193 0.76 4.41 -0.10
N CYS A 194 1.81 4.55 -0.90
CA CYS A 194 3.15 4.87 -0.47
C CYS A 194 3.65 6.05 -1.32
N ASN A 195 4.90 6.47 -1.17
CA ASN A 195 5.44 7.58 -1.95
C ASN A 195 5.16 7.45 -3.47
N ALA A 196 5.65 6.39 -4.11
CA ALA A 196 5.53 6.21 -5.55
C ALA A 196 4.22 5.53 -6.02
N GLY A 197 3.43 4.99 -5.09
CA GLY A 197 2.22 4.22 -5.42
C GLY A 197 2.47 2.83 -6.01
N CYS A 198 3.69 2.31 -5.84
CA CYS A 198 4.19 1.14 -6.58
C CYS A 198 4.61 -0.01 -5.67
N ASP A 199 5.69 0.14 -4.89
CA ASP A 199 6.28 -1.01 -4.19
C ASP A 199 5.40 -1.47 -3.01
N ARG A 200 5.37 -0.71 -1.91
CA ARG A 200 4.54 -1.03 -0.74
C ARG A 200 3.03 -0.98 -1.03
N THR A 201 2.60 -0.04 -1.88
CA THR A 201 1.22 -0.01 -2.35
C THR A 201 0.89 -1.29 -3.10
N GLY A 202 1.74 -1.71 -4.02
CA GLY A 202 1.53 -2.91 -4.82
C GLY A 202 1.58 -4.18 -4.01
N GLU A 203 2.47 -4.26 -3.02
CA GLU A 203 2.49 -5.35 -2.05
C GLU A 203 1.15 -5.47 -1.29
N MET A 204 0.65 -4.37 -0.70
CA MET A 204 -0.61 -4.40 0.05
C MET A 204 -1.82 -4.62 -0.86
N ILE A 205 -1.90 -3.94 -2.00
CA ILE A 205 -3.03 -4.06 -2.95
C ILE A 205 -3.02 -5.42 -3.64
N GLY A 206 -1.85 -5.93 -3.98
CA GLY A 206 -1.68 -7.26 -4.54
C GLY A 206 -2.11 -8.34 -3.56
N ALA A 207 -1.65 -8.27 -2.30
CA ALA A 207 -2.10 -9.17 -1.24
C ALA A 207 -3.62 -9.09 -1.01
N TYR A 208 -4.16 -7.86 -0.95
CA TYR A 208 -5.60 -7.63 -0.82
C TYR A 208 -6.41 -8.25 -1.96
N ARG A 209 -6.01 -8.01 -3.22
CA ARG A 209 -6.67 -8.61 -4.40
C ARG A 209 -6.57 -10.12 -4.38
N TYR A 210 -5.38 -10.65 -4.14
CA TYR A 210 -5.18 -12.09 -4.10
C TYR A 210 -6.03 -12.73 -3.01
N SER A 211 -6.22 -12.10 -1.84
CA SER A 211 -7.08 -12.63 -0.78
C SER A 211 -8.58 -12.54 -1.12
N THR A 212 -9.02 -11.45 -1.74
CA THR A 212 -10.45 -11.11 -1.86
C THR A 212 -11.11 -11.41 -3.21
N THR A 213 -10.35 -11.87 -4.21
CA THR A 213 -10.84 -12.17 -5.57
C THR A 213 -10.38 -13.55 -6.03
N ASP A 214 -10.86 -14.04 -7.18
CA ASP A 214 -10.42 -15.31 -7.75
C ASP A 214 -9.18 -15.20 -8.66
N LEU A 215 -8.45 -14.07 -8.60
CA LEU A 215 -7.25 -13.86 -9.40
C LEU A 215 -6.15 -14.86 -9.04
N THR A 216 -5.47 -15.37 -10.06
CA THR A 216 -4.18 -16.05 -9.89
C THR A 216 -3.10 -15.07 -9.44
N ALA A 217 -1.99 -15.59 -8.88
CA ALA A 217 -0.86 -14.75 -8.48
C ALA A 217 -0.29 -13.94 -9.67
N LYS A 218 -0.28 -14.54 -10.86
CA LYS A 218 0.16 -13.89 -12.11
C LYS A 218 -0.78 -12.75 -12.53
N GLU A 219 -2.09 -12.97 -12.55
CA GLU A 219 -3.05 -11.92 -12.92
C GLU A 219 -3.02 -10.76 -11.92
N MET A 220 -2.93 -11.06 -10.63
CA MET A 220 -2.77 -10.07 -9.58
C MET A 220 -1.53 -9.20 -9.80
N TYR A 221 -0.37 -9.82 -10.05
CA TYR A 221 0.89 -9.10 -10.26
C TYR A 221 0.85 -8.25 -11.54
N GLN A 222 0.26 -8.77 -12.62
CA GLN A 222 0.09 -8.03 -13.87
C GLN A 222 -0.80 -6.78 -13.72
N LEU A 223 -1.88 -6.87 -12.94
CA LEU A 223 -2.70 -5.70 -12.62
C LEU A 223 -1.91 -4.67 -11.82
N ASP A 224 -1.12 -5.11 -10.85
CA ASP A 224 -0.31 -4.22 -10.03
C ASP A 224 0.75 -3.47 -10.87
N VAL A 225 1.44 -4.19 -11.77
CA VAL A 225 2.39 -3.62 -12.73
C VAL A 225 1.72 -2.59 -13.64
N LYS A 226 0.53 -2.92 -14.17
CA LYS A 226 -0.21 -2.05 -15.10
C LYS A 226 -0.59 -0.73 -14.44
N GLU A 227 -1.08 -0.77 -13.22
CA GLU A 227 -1.58 0.40 -12.47
C GLU A 227 -0.46 1.27 -11.90
N CYS A 228 0.67 0.68 -11.53
CA CYS A 228 1.85 1.45 -11.15
C CYS A 228 2.57 2.04 -12.39
N GLY A 229 2.48 1.37 -13.53
CA GLY A 229 3.25 1.67 -14.75
C GLY A 229 4.66 1.08 -14.76
N ARG A 230 5.04 0.35 -13.71
CA ARG A 230 6.26 -0.47 -13.63
C ARG A 230 6.06 -1.63 -12.64
N PRO A 231 6.88 -2.68 -12.69
CA PRO A 231 6.86 -3.73 -11.69
C PRO A 231 7.26 -3.21 -10.29
N PRO A 232 6.69 -3.77 -9.21
CA PRO A 232 7.23 -3.62 -7.87
C PRO A 232 8.70 -4.03 -7.81
N ASN A 233 9.46 -3.43 -6.90
CA ASN A 233 10.86 -3.78 -6.72
C ASN A 233 11.04 -5.23 -6.24
N TYR A 234 12.30 -5.65 -6.19
CA TYR A 234 12.72 -6.97 -5.68
C TYR A 234 11.99 -7.40 -4.39
N TYR A 235 11.98 -6.55 -3.37
CA TYR A 235 11.46 -6.93 -2.06
C TYR A 235 9.95 -7.07 -2.04
N SER A 236 9.21 -6.10 -2.60
CA SER A 236 7.75 -6.16 -2.64
C SER A 236 7.25 -7.25 -3.57
N THR A 237 7.99 -7.59 -4.63
CA THR A 237 7.68 -8.75 -5.46
C THR A 237 7.82 -10.05 -4.69
N HIS A 238 8.94 -10.27 -3.98
CA HIS A 238 9.11 -11.47 -3.16
C HIS A 238 8.16 -11.51 -1.96
N ALA A 239 7.73 -10.36 -1.42
CA ALA A 239 6.68 -10.29 -0.41
C ALA A 239 5.35 -10.84 -0.95
N LEU A 240 4.98 -10.50 -2.18
CA LEU A 240 3.79 -11.05 -2.83
C LEU A 240 3.90 -12.55 -3.10
N GLU A 241 5.09 -13.06 -3.44
CA GLU A 241 5.32 -14.51 -3.59
C GLU A 241 5.07 -15.23 -2.25
N TRP A 242 5.62 -14.69 -1.17
CA TRP A 242 5.38 -15.20 0.18
C TRP A 242 3.92 -15.07 0.61
N TYR A 243 3.23 -14.00 0.24
CA TYR A 243 1.82 -13.84 0.56
C TYR A 243 0.96 -14.88 -0.19
N CYS A 244 1.30 -15.20 -1.43
CA CYS A 244 0.66 -16.30 -2.16
C CYS A 244 0.87 -17.64 -1.44
N ILE A 245 2.08 -17.90 -0.96
CA ILE A 245 2.39 -19.09 -0.14
C ILE A 245 1.61 -19.08 1.19
N TYR A 246 1.44 -17.92 1.82
CA TYR A 246 0.67 -17.76 3.07
C TYR A 246 -0.77 -18.23 2.87
N GLU A 247 -1.43 -17.72 1.83
CA GLU A 247 -2.82 -18.04 1.49
C GLU A 247 -2.97 -19.51 1.05
N TYR A 248 -1.95 -20.11 0.43
CA TYR A 248 -1.96 -21.56 0.17
C TYR A 248 -2.03 -22.36 1.48
N TYR A 249 -1.15 -22.06 2.45
CA TYR A 249 -1.09 -22.83 3.70
C TYR A 249 -2.24 -22.52 4.67
N ASN A 250 -2.75 -21.29 4.69
CA ASN A 250 -3.75 -20.85 5.68
C ASN A 250 -5.19 -20.82 5.15
N SER A 251 -5.37 -20.67 3.84
CA SER A 251 -6.70 -20.51 3.21
C SER A 251 -6.94 -21.55 2.10
N ASN A 252 -5.99 -22.44 1.82
CA ASN A 252 -6.03 -23.42 0.73
C ASN A 252 -6.31 -22.75 -0.64
N LYS A 253 -5.71 -21.57 -0.87
CA LYS A 253 -5.91 -20.77 -2.09
C LYS A 253 -4.76 -20.91 -3.07
N GLY A 254 -5.10 -21.16 -4.34
CA GLY A 254 -4.15 -21.25 -5.45
C GLY A 254 -3.27 -22.50 -5.41
N GLU A 255 -2.23 -22.50 -6.24
CA GLU A 255 -1.23 -23.57 -6.29
C GLU A 255 0.16 -23.03 -5.96
N LEU A 256 0.93 -23.77 -5.16
CA LEU A 256 2.29 -23.36 -4.77
C LEU A 256 3.22 -23.10 -5.97
N ALA A 257 2.98 -23.75 -7.11
CA ALA A 257 3.80 -23.57 -8.31
C ALA A 257 3.62 -22.16 -8.93
N ASP A 258 2.43 -21.58 -8.78
CA ASP A 258 2.10 -20.26 -9.32
C ASP A 258 2.68 -19.13 -8.46
N CYS A 259 2.90 -19.40 -7.17
CA CYS A 259 3.39 -18.40 -6.21
C CYS A 259 4.85 -17.97 -6.44
N THR A 260 5.67 -18.71 -7.19
CA THR A 260 7.10 -18.40 -7.37
C THR A 260 7.50 -18.26 -8.83
N SER A 261 6.53 -18.02 -9.72
CA SER A 261 6.77 -18.02 -11.17
C SER A 261 6.15 -16.84 -11.91
N PHE A 262 5.52 -15.89 -11.20
CA PHE A 262 4.87 -14.73 -11.83
C PHE A 262 5.82 -13.56 -12.15
N ALA A 263 7.05 -13.59 -11.65
CA ALA A 263 8.05 -12.57 -11.93
C ALA A 263 9.49 -13.12 -11.86
N LYS A 264 10.42 -12.45 -12.53
CA LYS A 264 11.86 -12.63 -12.34
C LYS A 264 12.48 -11.32 -11.87
N CYS A 265 13.21 -11.38 -10.76
CA CYS A 265 13.84 -10.19 -10.18
C CYS A 265 15.37 -10.28 -10.18
N LYS A 266 16.02 -9.15 -10.45
CA LYS A 266 17.46 -8.99 -10.15
C LYS A 266 17.60 -8.65 -8.66
N PRO A 267 18.56 -9.25 -7.93
CA PRO A 267 18.81 -8.88 -6.53
C PRO A 267 18.96 -7.37 -6.36
N PHE A 268 18.11 -6.78 -5.51
CA PHE A 268 18.05 -5.34 -5.23
C PHE A 268 17.72 -4.43 -6.43
N GLY A 269 17.21 -5.00 -7.51
CA GLY A 269 16.91 -4.27 -8.75
C GLY A 269 15.47 -4.44 -9.20
N ASP A 270 15.27 -4.23 -10.50
CA ASP A 270 13.98 -4.34 -11.16
C ASP A 270 13.56 -5.80 -11.32
N CYS A 271 12.24 -5.99 -11.34
CA CYS A 271 11.58 -7.23 -11.68
C CYS A 271 10.97 -7.14 -13.07
N GLU A 272 10.79 -8.28 -13.71
CA GLU A 272 10.10 -8.44 -14.99
C GLU A 272 8.95 -9.44 -14.80
N PRO A 273 7.71 -9.11 -15.20
CA PRO A 273 6.61 -10.07 -15.17
C PRO A 273 6.87 -11.24 -16.13
N GLU A 274 6.50 -12.45 -15.71
CA GLU A 274 6.55 -13.68 -16.54
C GLU A 274 5.20 -14.03 -17.15
#